data_AF-A0A2V1INH5-F1
#
_entry.id   AF-A0A2V1INH5-F1
#
_cell.length_a   1.000
_cell.length_b   1.000
_cell.length_c   1.000
_cell.angle_alpha   90.00
_cell.angle_beta   90.00
_cell.angle_gamma   90.00
#
_symmetry.space_group_name_H-M   'P 1'
#
loop_
_entity.id
_entity.type
_entity.pdbx_description
1 polymer ?
#
loop_
_entity_poly.entity_id
_entity_poly.type
_entity_poly.pdbx_seq_one_letter_code
_entity_poly.pdbx_strand_id
1 'polypeptide(L)'
;METKTHTVHFTLGENFGRVIVKIAREHLTMNLNPNKALSAIQDSLVGCPRDIALKILSGELIITTDKDKVSVNVSKYTPDMKDLYPPFYIEEWAGQQILNMREDAEEWINALNHLRKAIIDADGEFKITVSYDRLLRFFYDGDSENLIDPFMDGSEDNILANIKTTINGVRKFSEMAFKKMAVIEWLGKAYPGEIPDGFVMPYQVRDLNTQLTTLLFDDKSVKQEIARRNYRFDLLDRFLQSERDIAKTLNNGIIQPVEITDNYDAGWLSPSGDFYGLNGEYANMLHIQIADALLQARVIPNEVDCNADVWLEEKGWVKIHGDIIHYDGYSQKPMVRITEKQREQLVRYGNVCHRGFLKFGYRFNQISMIMFSSIEPLMLGKLFEL
;
A
#
# COMPACT_ATOMS: atom_id res chain seq x y z
N MET A 1 -68.25 -8.09 35.81
CA MET A 1 -68.27 -7.49 34.47
C MET A 1 -68.24 -8.63 33.47
N GLU A 2 -69.35 -8.90 32.77
CA GLU A 2 -69.37 -9.90 31.70
C GLU A 2 -68.62 -9.34 30.48
N THR A 3 -67.54 -9.99 30.09
CA THR A 3 -66.80 -9.70 28.86
C THR A 3 -67.68 -10.03 27.65
N LYS A 4 -68.20 -9.00 26.97
CA LYS A 4 -68.85 -9.15 25.67
C LYS A 4 -67.84 -9.62 24.62
N THR A 5 -67.82 -10.92 24.34
CA THR A 5 -67.14 -11.48 23.18
C THR A 5 -67.93 -11.18 21.91
N HIS A 6 -67.27 -10.54 20.94
CA HIS A 6 -67.83 -10.29 19.61
C HIS A 6 -67.33 -11.37 18.65
N THR A 7 -68.25 -12.05 17.97
CA THR A 7 -67.90 -13.02 16.94
C THR A 7 -67.60 -12.29 15.64
N VAL A 8 -66.40 -12.49 15.10
CA VAL A 8 -65.96 -11.98 13.80
C VAL A 8 -65.88 -13.12 12.80
N HIS A 9 -66.51 -12.93 11.63
CA HIS A 9 -66.49 -13.90 10.54
C HIS A 9 -65.49 -13.45 9.48
N PHE A 10 -64.45 -14.26 9.25
CA PHE A 10 -63.44 -14.01 8.22
C PHE A 10 -63.69 -14.91 7.00
N THR A 11 -63.35 -14.41 5.82
CA THR A 11 -63.29 -15.20 4.58
C THR A 11 -61.90 -15.05 3.96
N LEU A 12 -61.45 -16.08 3.27
CA LEU A 12 -60.19 -16.07 2.54
C LEU A 12 -60.36 -15.31 1.22
N GLY A 13 -59.44 -14.38 0.97
CA GLY A 13 -59.33 -13.70 -0.32
C GLY A 13 -58.78 -14.64 -1.41
N GLU A 14 -59.08 -14.34 -2.67
CA GLU A 14 -58.58 -15.09 -3.83
C GLU A 14 -57.04 -15.03 -3.98
N ASN A 15 -56.41 -14.06 -3.31
CA ASN A 15 -54.96 -13.87 -3.30
C ASN A 15 -54.25 -14.52 -2.09
N PHE A 16 -54.97 -15.20 -1.20
CA PHE A 16 -54.42 -15.77 0.04
C PHE A 16 -53.14 -16.60 -0.20
N GLY A 17 -53.20 -17.56 -1.13
CA GLY A 17 -52.06 -18.39 -1.47
C GLY A 17 -50.85 -17.60 -1.96
N ARG A 18 -51.07 -16.58 -2.79
CA ARG A 18 -50.00 -15.70 -3.31
C ARG A 18 -49.34 -14.90 -2.20
N VAL A 19 -50.11 -14.41 -1.24
CA VAL A 19 -49.59 -13.65 -0.10
C VAL A 19 -48.69 -14.51 0.77
N ILE A 20 -49.11 -15.74 1.10
CA ILE A 20 -48.30 -16.66 1.91
C ILE A 20 -46.99 -17.00 1.20
N VAL A 21 -47.05 -17.38 -0.07
CA VAL A 21 -45.85 -17.73 -0.85
C VAL A 21 -44.92 -16.54 -0.96
N LYS A 22 -45.45 -15.32 -1.14
CA LYS A 22 -44.64 -14.09 -1.18
C LYS A 22 -43.91 -13.88 0.16
N ILE A 23 -44.61 -13.95 1.29
CA ILE A 23 -44.00 -13.80 2.63
C ILE A 23 -42.93 -14.86 2.87
N ALA A 24 -43.22 -16.12 2.51
CA ALA A 24 -42.27 -17.21 2.65
C ALA A 24 -40.99 -16.96 1.81
N ARG A 25 -41.16 -16.52 0.56
CA ARG A 25 -40.04 -16.19 -0.32
C ARG A 25 -39.26 -14.96 0.18
N GLU A 26 -39.90 -13.94 0.74
CA GLU A 26 -39.20 -12.81 1.37
C GLU A 26 -38.35 -13.26 2.59
N HIS A 27 -38.84 -14.22 3.38
CA HIS A 27 -38.03 -14.82 4.44
C HIS A 27 -36.82 -15.59 3.88
N LEU A 28 -36.97 -16.27 2.75
CA LEU A 28 -35.87 -17.00 2.11
C LEU A 28 -34.85 -16.04 1.47
N THR A 29 -35.29 -15.11 0.63
CA THR A 29 -34.42 -14.35 -0.27
C THR A 29 -33.91 -13.04 0.31
N MET A 30 -34.70 -12.38 1.16
CA MET A 30 -34.32 -11.09 1.77
C MET A 30 -33.77 -11.29 3.19
N ASN A 31 -34.46 -12.08 4.00
CA ASN A 31 -34.04 -12.33 5.39
C ASN A 31 -33.03 -13.49 5.51
N LEU A 32 -32.78 -14.22 4.42
CA LEU A 32 -31.85 -15.34 4.36
C LEU A 32 -32.13 -16.41 5.43
N ASN A 33 -33.41 -16.71 5.66
CA ASN A 33 -33.88 -17.62 6.70
C ASN A 33 -34.80 -18.72 6.13
N PRO A 34 -34.23 -19.85 5.67
CA PRO A 34 -35.01 -20.94 5.09
C PRO A 34 -36.00 -21.59 6.05
N ASN A 35 -35.65 -21.66 7.34
CA ASN A 35 -36.54 -22.25 8.35
C ASN A 35 -37.80 -21.40 8.53
N LYS A 36 -37.64 -20.07 8.64
CA LYS A 36 -38.77 -19.15 8.76
C LYS A 36 -39.60 -19.10 7.47
N ALA A 37 -38.97 -19.27 6.31
CA ALA A 37 -39.68 -19.40 5.04
C ALA A 37 -40.63 -20.61 5.04
N LEU A 38 -40.16 -21.77 5.49
CA LEU A 38 -40.99 -22.97 5.60
C LEU A 38 -42.09 -22.84 6.67
N SER A 39 -41.73 -22.33 7.86
CA SER A 39 -42.71 -22.09 8.93
C SER A 39 -43.84 -21.16 8.47
N ALA A 40 -43.55 -20.11 7.69
CA ALA A 40 -44.58 -19.23 7.16
C ALA A 40 -45.65 -19.98 6.34
N ILE A 41 -45.27 -21.03 5.61
CA ILE A 41 -46.21 -21.89 4.86
C ILE A 41 -46.92 -22.86 5.81
N GLN A 42 -46.17 -23.57 6.64
CA GLN A 42 -46.70 -24.63 7.51
C GLN A 42 -47.63 -24.10 8.62
N ASP A 43 -47.33 -22.92 9.16
CA ASP A 43 -48.14 -22.27 10.19
C ASP A 43 -49.43 -21.68 9.59
N SER A 44 -49.37 -21.24 8.32
CA SER A 44 -50.54 -20.75 7.59
C SER A 44 -51.45 -21.87 7.07
N LEU A 45 -50.88 -23.05 6.83
CA LEU A 45 -51.56 -24.25 6.34
C LEU A 45 -51.43 -25.37 7.37
N VAL A 46 -52.27 -25.32 8.41
CA VAL A 46 -52.22 -26.27 9.53
C VAL A 46 -52.19 -27.72 9.04
N GLY A 47 -51.15 -28.46 9.41
CA GLY A 47 -50.95 -29.85 9.01
C GLY A 47 -50.20 -30.03 7.68
N CYS A 48 -49.71 -28.97 7.04
CA CYS A 48 -48.94 -29.04 5.80
C CYS A 48 -47.60 -29.80 5.98
N PRO A 49 -47.40 -30.94 5.29
CA PRO A 49 -46.14 -31.65 5.31
C PRO A 49 -44.99 -30.82 4.73
N ARG A 50 -43.77 -31.08 5.21
CA ARG A 50 -42.57 -30.32 4.81
C ARG A 50 -42.28 -30.42 3.31
N ASP A 51 -42.49 -31.58 2.70
CA ASP A 51 -42.29 -31.81 1.27
C ASP A 51 -43.28 -31.00 0.43
N ILE A 52 -44.54 -30.90 0.86
CA ILE A 52 -45.53 -30.05 0.21
C ILE A 52 -45.16 -28.57 0.35
N ALA A 53 -44.75 -28.14 1.55
CA ALA A 53 -44.29 -26.77 1.78
C ALA A 53 -43.09 -26.39 0.89
N LEU A 54 -42.14 -27.31 0.70
CA LEU A 54 -41.01 -27.12 -0.22
C LEU A 54 -41.45 -26.95 -1.68
N LYS A 55 -42.40 -27.76 -2.14
CA LYS A 55 -42.94 -27.65 -3.51
C LYS A 55 -43.74 -26.37 -3.73
N ILE A 56 -44.44 -25.90 -2.69
CA ILE A 56 -45.12 -24.61 -2.71
C ILE A 56 -44.09 -23.47 -2.75
N LEU A 57 -43.00 -23.56 -1.99
CA LEU A 57 -41.96 -22.54 -1.93
C LEU A 57 -41.24 -22.36 -3.28
N SER A 58 -40.86 -23.45 -3.94
CA SER A 58 -40.26 -23.42 -5.30
C SER A 58 -41.25 -22.96 -6.37
N GLY A 59 -42.56 -23.14 -6.12
CA GLY A 59 -43.62 -22.84 -7.07
C GLY A 59 -43.98 -24.01 -7.99
N GLU A 60 -43.55 -25.24 -7.67
CA GLU A 60 -44.05 -26.46 -8.32
C GLU A 60 -45.55 -26.67 -8.01
N LEU A 61 -45.95 -26.28 -6.80
CA LEU A 61 -47.33 -26.29 -6.34
C LEU A 61 -47.82 -24.86 -6.06
N ILE A 62 -49.08 -24.60 -6.38
CA ILE A 62 -49.75 -23.34 -6.08
C ILE A 62 -50.92 -23.55 -5.12
N ILE A 63 -51.20 -22.54 -4.30
CA ILE A 63 -52.34 -22.53 -3.38
C ILE A 63 -53.45 -21.66 -4.00
N THR A 64 -54.63 -22.24 -4.15
CA THR A 64 -55.84 -21.54 -4.64
C THR A 64 -56.94 -21.60 -3.60
N THR A 65 -57.66 -20.50 -3.42
CA THR A 65 -58.82 -20.42 -2.52
C THR A 65 -60.01 -21.11 -3.18
N ASP A 66 -60.71 -21.98 -2.44
CA ASP A 66 -61.90 -22.66 -2.96
C ASP A 66 -63.10 -21.70 -3.05
N LYS A 67 -64.14 -22.10 -3.78
CA LYS A 67 -65.39 -21.35 -3.96
C LYS A 67 -66.10 -21.06 -2.63
N ASP A 68 -65.88 -21.89 -1.61
CA ASP A 68 -66.44 -21.70 -0.27
C ASP A 68 -65.80 -20.50 0.48
N LYS A 69 -64.65 -19.98 0.00
CA LYS A 69 -63.85 -18.92 0.62
C LYS A 69 -63.42 -19.21 2.06
N VAL A 70 -63.36 -20.48 2.45
CA VAL A 70 -62.89 -20.92 3.78
C VAL A 70 -61.82 -22.02 3.63
N SER A 71 -61.83 -22.75 2.52
CA SER A 71 -60.89 -23.82 2.21
C SER A 71 -59.86 -23.40 1.16
N VAL A 72 -58.74 -24.12 1.13
CA VAL A 72 -57.69 -23.95 0.11
C VAL A 72 -57.36 -25.28 -0.54
N ASN A 73 -57.03 -25.22 -1.83
CA ASN A 73 -56.60 -26.35 -2.63
C ASN A 73 -55.16 -26.13 -3.11
N VAL A 74 -54.42 -27.23 -3.22
CA VAL A 74 -53.07 -27.23 -3.77
C VAL A 74 -53.08 -27.93 -5.12
N SER A 75 -52.64 -27.24 -6.15
CA SER A 75 -52.59 -27.77 -7.53
C SER A 75 -51.20 -27.61 -8.13
N LYS A 76 -50.89 -28.43 -9.13
CA LYS A 76 -49.65 -28.30 -9.89
C LYS A 76 -49.63 -26.99 -10.67
N TYR A 77 -48.46 -26.36 -10.70
CA TYR A 77 -48.19 -25.24 -11.58
C TYR A 77 -48.24 -25.66 -13.05
N THR A 78 -48.80 -24.80 -13.89
CA THR A 78 -48.74 -24.92 -15.35
C THR A 78 -48.23 -23.60 -15.96
N PRO A 79 -47.52 -23.63 -17.11
CA PRO A 79 -46.86 -22.43 -17.66
C PRO A 79 -47.78 -21.24 -17.95
N ASP A 80 -49.06 -21.48 -18.23
CA ASP A 80 -50.11 -20.47 -18.41
C ASP A 80 -50.43 -19.67 -17.14
N MET A 81 -50.02 -20.16 -15.96
CA MET A 81 -50.24 -19.51 -14.67
C MET A 81 -49.12 -18.55 -14.26
N LYS A 82 -48.06 -18.41 -15.07
CA LYS A 82 -46.83 -17.64 -14.74
C LYS A 82 -47.11 -16.21 -14.27
N ASP A 83 -48.06 -15.54 -14.90
CA ASP A 83 -48.36 -14.13 -14.62
C ASP A 83 -48.99 -13.93 -13.22
N LEU A 84 -49.80 -14.90 -12.77
CA LEU A 84 -50.41 -14.85 -11.44
C LEU A 84 -49.53 -15.52 -10.36
N TYR A 85 -48.75 -16.52 -10.74
CA TYR A 85 -47.95 -17.35 -9.84
C TYR A 85 -46.53 -17.50 -10.41
N PRO A 86 -45.69 -16.46 -10.31
CA PRO A 86 -44.34 -16.53 -10.84
C PRO A 86 -43.56 -17.64 -10.12
N PRO A 87 -42.91 -18.57 -10.85
CA PRO A 87 -42.06 -19.60 -10.25
C PRO A 87 -40.81 -18.97 -9.61
N PHE A 88 -40.21 -19.68 -8.65
CA PHE A 88 -38.94 -19.27 -8.07
C PHE A 88 -37.80 -20.00 -8.76
N TYR A 89 -37.08 -19.30 -9.63
CA TYR A 89 -35.93 -19.85 -10.34
C TYR A 89 -34.72 -19.91 -9.39
N ILE A 90 -34.51 -21.09 -8.80
CA ILE A 90 -33.50 -21.34 -7.76
C ILE A 90 -32.09 -21.08 -8.30
N GLU A 91 -31.76 -21.64 -9.47
CA GLU A 91 -30.47 -21.46 -10.13
C GLU A 91 -30.18 -19.99 -10.42
N GLU A 92 -31.15 -19.27 -11.00
CA GLU A 92 -31.03 -17.85 -11.36
C GLU A 92 -30.79 -16.99 -10.13
N TRP A 93 -31.57 -17.19 -9.06
CA TRP A 93 -31.40 -16.43 -7.82
C TRP A 93 -30.03 -16.69 -7.20
N ALA A 94 -29.61 -17.95 -7.10
CA ALA A 94 -28.32 -18.30 -6.52
C ALA A 94 -27.15 -17.78 -7.38
N GLY A 95 -27.26 -17.85 -8.70
CA GLY A 95 -26.29 -17.31 -9.64
C GLY A 95 -26.14 -15.80 -9.49
N GLN A 96 -27.26 -15.08 -9.39
CA GLN A 96 -27.25 -13.63 -9.14
C GLN A 96 -26.62 -13.29 -7.79
N GLN A 97 -26.88 -14.07 -6.73
CA GLN A 97 -26.22 -13.82 -5.44
C GLN A 97 -24.71 -14.00 -5.51
N ILE A 98 -24.23 -15.03 -6.23
CA ILE A 98 -22.79 -15.26 -6.43
C ILE A 98 -22.15 -14.11 -7.23
N LEU A 99 -22.83 -13.63 -8.27
CA LEU A 99 -22.37 -12.49 -9.07
C LEU A 99 -22.30 -11.22 -8.22
N ASN A 100 -23.37 -10.88 -7.50
CA ASN A 100 -23.38 -9.69 -6.64
C ASN A 100 -22.30 -9.76 -5.56
N MET A 101 -22.11 -10.93 -4.92
CA MET A 101 -21.03 -11.11 -3.93
C MET A 101 -19.64 -10.92 -4.54
N ARG A 102 -19.46 -11.22 -5.82
CA ARG A 102 -18.19 -10.98 -6.52
C ARG A 102 -17.97 -9.49 -6.72
N GLU A 103 -18.96 -8.79 -7.28
CA GLU A 103 -18.89 -7.36 -7.59
C GLU A 103 -18.72 -6.52 -6.32
N ASP A 104 -19.56 -6.76 -5.30
CA ASP A 104 -19.48 -6.09 -4.01
C ASP A 104 -18.11 -6.33 -3.33
N ALA A 105 -17.55 -7.54 -3.44
CA ALA A 105 -16.24 -7.84 -2.85
C ALA A 105 -15.12 -7.03 -3.52
N GLU A 106 -15.18 -6.81 -4.84
CA GLU A 106 -14.19 -6.02 -5.56
C GLU A 106 -14.24 -4.54 -5.13
N GLU A 107 -15.44 -3.99 -4.89
CA GLU A 107 -15.59 -2.65 -4.33
C GLU A 107 -14.96 -2.53 -2.93
N TRP A 108 -15.20 -3.52 -2.07
CA TRP A 108 -14.60 -3.55 -0.74
C TRP A 108 -13.08 -3.75 -0.76
N ILE A 109 -12.55 -4.53 -1.71
CA ILE A 109 -11.10 -4.67 -1.91
C ILE A 109 -10.51 -3.30 -2.28
N ASN A 110 -11.16 -2.55 -3.17
CA ASN A 110 -10.73 -1.20 -3.53
C ASN A 110 -10.76 -0.26 -2.32
N ALA A 111 -11.80 -0.32 -1.48
CA ALA A 111 -11.88 0.46 -0.24
C ALA A 111 -10.74 0.13 0.75
N LEU A 112 -10.38 -1.15 0.89
CA LEU A 112 -9.23 -1.57 1.71
C LEU A 112 -7.90 -1.07 1.13
N ASN A 113 -7.74 -1.08 -0.19
CA ASN A 113 -6.54 -0.57 -0.85
C ASN A 113 -6.39 0.94 -0.68
N HIS A 114 -7.48 1.69 -0.75
CA HIS A 114 -7.46 3.12 -0.41
C HIS A 114 -7.07 3.36 1.04
N LEU A 115 -7.58 2.55 1.97
CA LEU A 115 -7.17 2.64 3.37
C LEU A 115 -5.67 2.33 3.56
N ARG A 116 -5.15 1.29 2.90
CA ARG A 116 -3.69 0.98 2.91
C ARG A 116 -2.87 2.16 2.42
N LYS A 117 -3.29 2.78 1.31
CA LYS A 117 -2.61 3.97 0.78
C LYS A 117 -2.64 5.13 1.77
N ALA A 118 -3.78 5.39 2.41
CA ALA A 118 -3.90 6.43 3.43
C ALA A 118 -2.98 6.16 4.65
N ILE A 119 -2.83 4.91 5.06
CA ILE A 119 -1.88 4.51 6.12
C ILE A 119 -0.43 4.79 5.69
N ILE A 120 -0.05 4.42 4.46
CA ILE A 120 1.30 4.66 3.93
C ILE A 120 1.57 6.17 3.79
N ASP A 121 0.58 6.94 3.32
CA ASP A 121 0.71 8.39 3.15
C ASP A 121 0.76 9.14 4.49
N ALA A 122 0.25 8.53 5.56
CA ALA A 122 0.35 9.02 6.94
C ALA A 122 1.53 8.41 7.72
N ASP A 123 2.47 7.74 7.06
CA ASP A 123 3.63 7.08 7.67
C ASP A 123 3.27 6.10 8.81
N GLY A 124 2.10 5.49 8.72
CA GLY A 124 1.60 4.55 9.72
C GLY A 124 0.91 5.18 10.93
N GLU A 125 0.85 6.52 11.02
CA GLU A 125 0.30 7.23 12.17
C GLU A 125 -0.74 8.29 11.78
N PHE A 126 -1.95 8.18 12.33
CA PHE A 126 -2.98 9.20 12.16
C PHE A 126 -3.00 10.15 13.36
N LYS A 127 -2.77 11.45 13.10
CA LYS A 127 -2.95 12.51 14.10
C LYS A 127 -4.38 13.02 14.06
N ILE A 128 -5.09 12.86 15.17
CA ILE A 128 -6.49 13.26 15.29
C ILE A 128 -6.65 14.36 16.34
N THR A 129 -7.51 15.34 16.04
CA THR A 129 -7.90 16.38 16.99
C THR A 129 -9.32 16.10 17.45
N VAL A 130 -9.54 16.10 18.77
CA VAL A 130 -10.85 15.79 19.38
C VAL A 130 -11.26 16.86 20.38
N SER A 131 -12.56 17.11 20.51
CA SER A 131 -13.10 18.01 21.53
C SER A 131 -13.01 17.38 22.93
N TYR A 132 -12.63 18.17 23.93
CA TYR A 132 -12.39 17.66 25.28
C TYR A 132 -13.65 17.05 25.92
N ASP A 133 -14.84 17.62 25.69
CA ASP A 133 -16.10 17.11 26.23
C ASP A 133 -16.44 15.72 25.66
N ARG A 134 -16.16 15.49 24.38
CA ARG A 134 -16.34 14.18 23.72
C ARG A 134 -15.37 13.15 24.25
N LEU A 135 -14.11 13.56 24.44
CA LEU A 135 -13.10 12.69 25.02
C LEU A 135 -13.47 12.27 26.45
N LEU A 136 -13.99 13.21 27.26
CA LEU A 136 -14.47 12.92 28.61
C LEU A 136 -15.67 11.96 28.61
N ARG A 137 -16.65 12.17 27.71
CA ARG A 137 -17.79 11.24 27.57
C ARG A 137 -17.37 9.86 27.11
N PHE A 138 -16.47 9.78 26.14
CA PHE A 138 -15.90 8.51 25.70
C PHE A 138 -15.27 7.73 26.87
N PHE A 139 -14.47 8.41 27.71
CA PHE A 139 -13.87 7.75 28.88
C PHE A 139 -14.85 7.42 30.00
N TYR A 140 -15.95 8.17 30.11
CA TYR A 140 -16.98 7.93 31.14
C TYR A 140 -17.96 6.81 30.73
N ASP A 141 -18.51 6.89 29.51
CA ASP A 141 -19.53 5.96 29.01
C ASP A 141 -18.92 4.72 28.32
N GLY A 142 -17.65 4.78 27.92
CA GLY A 142 -17.00 3.77 27.09
C GLY A 142 -17.48 3.75 25.63
N ASP A 143 -18.34 4.70 25.25
CA ASP A 143 -18.97 4.76 23.94
C ASP A 143 -18.14 5.60 22.95
N SER A 144 -17.51 4.90 21.99
CA SER A 144 -16.70 5.51 20.93
C SER A 144 -17.53 6.15 19.81
N GLU A 145 -18.86 5.97 19.77
CA GLU A 145 -19.70 6.56 18.73
C GLU A 145 -19.64 8.09 18.76
N ASN A 146 -19.64 8.69 19.95
CA ASN A 146 -19.54 10.14 20.14
C ASN A 146 -18.17 10.72 19.73
N LEU A 147 -17.14 9.89 19.65
CA LEU A 147 -15.79 10.29 19.25
C LEU A 147 -15.57 10.16 17.73
N ILE A 148 -16.30 9.28 17.05
CA ILE A 148 -16.07 8.87 15.66
C ILE A 148 -17.23 9.33 14.73
N ASP A 149 -18.15 10.18 15.19
CA ASP A 149 -19.31 10.59 14.40
C ASP A 149 -18.93 11.28 13.06
N PRO A 150 -19.21 10.66 11.89
CA PRO A 150 -18.86 11.18 10.56
C PRO A 150 -19.56 12.49 10.19
N PHE A 151 -20.67 12.82 10.85
CA PHE A 151 -21.59 13.86 10.40
C PHE A 151 -21.43 15.20 11.15
N MET A 152 -20.43 15.30 12.02
CA MET A 152 -20.41 16.35 13.05
C MET A 152 -19.42 17.48 12.81
N ASP A 153 -18.47 17.36 11.89
CA ASP A 153 -17.54 18.44 11.50
C ASP A 153 -17.83 19.00 10.09
N GLY A 154 -18.81 18.45 9.38
CA GLY A 154 -19.17 18.86 8.02
C GLY A 154 -18.06 18.59 7.00
N SER A 155 -17.03 17.83 7.37
CA SER A 155 -15.92 17.47 6.48
C SER A 155 -16.13 16.06 5.96
N GLU A 156 -16.17 15.90 4.64
CA GLU A 156 -16.19 14.59 3.97
C GLU A 156 -14.90 13.77 4.24
N ASP A 157 -13.90 14.40 4.86
CA ASP A 157 -12.55 13.87 5.10
C ASP A 157 -12.33 13.36 6.55
N ASN A 158 -13.38 12.96 7.27
CA ASN A 158 -13.20 12.35 8.59
C ASN A 158 -12.54 10.95 8.46
N ILE A 159 -11.23 10.91 8.69
CA ILE A 159 -10.42 9.70 8.56
C ILE A 159 -10.87 8.56 9.48
N LEU A 160 -11.33 8.88 10.70
CA LEU A 160 -11.81 7.87 11.66
C LEU A 160 -13.13 7.26 11.18
N ALA A 161 -14.03 8.08 10.65
CA ALA A 161 -15.27 7.63 10.04
C ALA A 161 -15.01 6.72 8.83
N ASN A 162 -14.06 7.08 7.97
CA ASN A 162 -13.68 6.29 6.81
C ASN A 162 -13.08 4.93 7.22
N ILE A 163 -12.17 4.91 8.20
CA ILE A 163 -11.63 3.68 8.77
C ILE A 163 -12.76 2.82 9.36
N LYS A 164 -13.61 3.39 10.23
CA LYS A 164 -14.74 2.68 10.87
C LYS A 164 -15.68 2.09 9.82
N THR A 165 -16.02 2.87 8.79
CA THR A 165 -16.94 2.47 7.73
C THR A 165 -16.36 1.34 6.89
N THR A 166 -15.10 1.44 6.47
CA THR A 166 -14.45 0.38 5.69
C THR A 166 -14.35 -0.92 6.50
N ILE A 167 -13.84 -0.89 7.74
CA ILE A 167 -13.66 -2.10 8.55
C ILE A 167 -15.00 -2.75 8.89
N ASN A 168 -15.99 -1.97 9.34
CA ASN A 168 -17.31 -2.52 9.66
C ASN A 168 -18.07 -2.95 8.41
N GLY A 169 -17.90 -2.24 7.30
CA GLY A 169 -18.49 -2.56 6.01
C GLY A 169 -18.03 -3.92 5.51
N VAL A 170 -16.71 -4.15 5.47
CA VAL A 170 -16.12 -5.45 5.10
C VAL A 170 -16.63 -6.56 6.01
N ARG A 171 -16.64 -6.35 7.33
CA ARG A 171 -17.13 -7.37 8.29
C ARG A 171 -18.59 -7.75 8.02
N LYS A 172 -19.48 -6.75 7.92
CA LYS A 172 -20.92 -6.96 7.68
C LYS A 172 -21.17 -7.61 6.31
N PHE A 173 -20.42 -7.19 5.29
CA PHE A 173 -20.46 -7.81 3.97
C PHE A 173 -20.08 -9.29 4.03
N SER A 174 -18.95 -9.62 4.67
CA SER A 174 -18.51 -11.01 4.84
C SER A 174 -19.56 -11.86 5.56
N GLU A 175 -20.13 -11.37 6.66
CA GLU A 175 -21.23 -12.06 7.37
C GLU A 175 -22.44 -12.32 6.46
N MET A 176 -22.80 -11.32 5.65
CA MET A 176 -23.90 -11.45 4.70
C MET A 176 -23.59 -12.47 3.60
N ALA A 177 -22.36 -12.47 3.08
CA ALA A 177 -21.92 -13.42 2.06
C ALA A 177 -21.98 -14.87 2.56
N PHE A 178 -21.52 -15.12 3.80
CA PHE A 178 -21.66 -16.44 4.44
C PHE A 178 -23.12 -16.86 4.62
N LYS A 179 -24.01 -15.94 5.01
CA LYS A 179 -25.46 -16.23 5.11
C LYS A 179 -26.06 -16.58 3.75
N LYS A 180 -25.73 -15.85 2.69
CA LYS A 180 -26.19 -16.15 1.32
C LYS A 180 -25.72 -17.54 0.88
N MET A 181 -24.45 -17.88 1.10
CA MET A 181 -23.91 -19.20 0.78
C MET A 181 -24.60 -20.33 1.56
N ALA A 182 -24.90 -20.12 2.84
CA ALA A 182 -25.65 -21.09 3.64
C ALA A 182 -27.06 -21.33 3.08
N VAL A 183 -27.72 -20.31 2.56
CA VAL A 183 -29.03 -20.45 1.88
C VAL A 183 -28.89 -21.20 0.56
N ILE A 184 -27.85 -20.91 -0.24
CA ILE A 184 -27.58 -21.63 -1.50
C ILE A 184 -27.32 -23.12 -1.23
N GLU A 185 -26.50 -23.44 -0.22
CA GLU A 185 -26.24 -24.83 0.18
C GLU A 185 -27.52 -25.52 0.67
N TRP A 186 -28.36 -24.80 1.42
CA TRP A 186 -29.66 -25.30 1.85
C TRP A 186 -30.58 -25.59 0.65
N LEU A 187 -30.62 -24.71 -0.35
CA LEU A 187 -31.40 -24.89 -1.58
C LEU A 187 -30.91 -26.11 -2.36
N GLY A 188 -29.59 -26.32 -2.49
CA GLY A 188 -29.04 -27.50 -3.16
C GLY A 188 -29.40 -28.82 -2.46
N LYS A 189 -29.50 -28.82 -1.12
CA LYS A 189 -29.97 -29.99 -0.35
C LYS A 189 -31.48 -30.19 -0.46
N ALA A 190 -32.25 -29.11 -0.45
CA ALA A 190 -33.71 -29.15 -0.49
C ALA A 190 -34.25 -29.49 -1.90
N TYR A 191 -33.52 -29.10 -2.95
CA TYR A 191 -33.89 -29.29 -4.34
C TYR A 191 -32.70 -29.85 -5.15
N PRO A 192 -32.45 -31.17 -5.06
CA PRO A 192 -31.33 -31.79 -5.77
C PRO A 192 -31.43 -31.58 -7.30
N GLY A 193 -30.35 -31.08 -7.90
CA GLY A 193 -30.26 -30.81 -9.34
C GLY A 193 -30.53 -29.36 -9.76
N GLU A 194 -31.06 -28.51 -8.86
CA GLU A 194 -31.32 -27.08 -9.15
C GLU A 194 -30.08 -26.19 -8.96
N ILE A 195 -29.10 -26.64 -8.17
CA ILE A 195 -27.85 -25.90 -7.91
C ILE A 195 -26.69 -26.67 -8.55
N PRO A 196 -25.99 -26.09 -9.53
CA PRO A 196 -24.80 -26.70 -10.13
C PRO A 196 -23.63 -26.78 -9.13
N ASP A 197 -22.77 -27.79 -9.27
CA ASP A 197 -21.59 -28.02 -8.40
C ASP A 197 -20.60 -26.83 -8.35
N GLY A 198 -20.62 -25.96 -9.37
CA GLY A 198 -19.76 -24.77 -9.45
C GLY A 198 -20.18 -23.60 -8.56
N PHE A 199 -21.32 -23.69 -7.86
CA PHE A 199 -21.85 -22.61 -7.03
C PHE A 199 -21.15 -22.58 -5.67
N VAL A 200 -19.94 -22.04 -5.67
CA VAL A 200 -19.08 -21.90 -4.49
C VAL A 200 -18.85 -20.43 -4.14
N MET A 201 -18.36 -20.19 -2.92
CA MET A 201 -18.00 -18.84 -2.48
C MET A 201 -16.98 -18.22 -3.44
N PRO A 202 -17.25 -17.02 -4.01
CA PRO A 202 -16.27 -16.31 -4.82
C PRO A 202 -14.94 -16.14 -4.09
N TYR A 203 -13.84 -16.34 -4.82
CA TYR A 203 -12.50 -16.21 -4.23
C TYR A 203 -12.25 -14.79 -3.72
N GLN A 204 -12.83 -13.76 -4.35
CA GLN A 204 -12.73 -12.36 -3.93
C GLN A 204 -13.24 -12.13 -2.50
N VAL A 205 -14.31 -12.81 -2.08
CA VAL A 205 -14.82 -12.71 -0.70
C VAL A 205 -13.82 -13.31 0.30
N ARG A 206 -13.15 -14.42 -0.07
CA ARG A 206 -12.13 -15.05 0.77
C ARG A 206 -10.86 -14.20 0.83
N ASP A 207 -10.47 -13.65 -0.31
CA ASP A 207 -9.31 -12.76 -0.44
C ASP A 207 -9.52 -11.47 0.37
N LEU A 208 -10.70 -10.85 0.27
CA LEU A 208 -11.07 -9.66 1.05
C LEU A 208 -10.86 -9.88 2.57
N ASN A 209 -11.32 -11.02 3.11
CA ASN A 209 -11.12 -11.34 4.52
C ASN A 209 -9.64 -11.55 4.88
N THR A 210 -8.87 -12.15 3.97
CA THR A 210 -7.42 -12.35 4.13
C THR A 210 -6.69 -11.01 4.12
N GLN A 211 -7.07 -10.10 3.21
CA GLN A 211 -6.51 -8.77 3.11
C GLN A 211 -6.83 -7.92 4.34
N LEU A 212 -8.06 -7.97 4.85
CA LEU A 212 -8.45 -7.29 6.09
C LEU A 212 -7.64 -7.83 7.29
N THR A 213 -7.53 -9.16 7.41
CA THR A 213 -6.76 -9.80 8.49
C THR A 213 -5.28 -9.38 8.43
N THR A 214 -4.71 -9.37 7.23
CA THR A 214 -3.32 -8.92 7.01
C THR A 214 -3.14 -7.48 7.47
N LEU A 215 -4.09 -6.60 7.10
CA LEU A 215 -4.06 -5.19 7.49
C LEU A 215 -4.17 -4.97 9.01
N LEU A 216 -4.98 -5.78 9.70
CA LEU A 216 -5.19 -5.66 11.14
C LEU A 216 -3.99 -6.14 11.98
N PHE A 217 -3.26 -7.16 11.54
CA PHE A 217 -2.25 -7.81 12.37
C PHE A 217 -0.80 -7.53 11.95
N ASP A 218 -0.46 -7.62 10.66
CA ASP A 218 0.91 -7.36 10.19
C ASP A 218 0.97 -7.23 8.67
N ASP A 219 0.67 -6.04 8.14
CA ASP A 219 0.84 -5.75 6.72
C ASP A 219 2.30 -5.41 6.40
N LYS A 220 3.07 -6.45 6.08
CA LYS A 220 4.49 -6.33 5.69
C LYS A 220 4.68 -5.41 4.48
N SER A 221 3.72 -5.39 3.54
CA SER A 221 3.82 -4.54 2.34
C SER A 221 3.76 -3.07 2.71
N VAL A 222 2.77 -2.69 3.55
CA VAL A 222 2.63 -1.33 4.08
C VAL A 222 3.89 -0.92 4.85
N LYS A 223 4.38 -1.78 5.76
CA LYS A 223 5.59 -1.50 6.55
C LYS A 223 6.84 -1.31 5.69
N GLN A 224 7.03 -2.16 4.67
CA GLN A 224 8.16 -2.04 3.75
C GLN A 224 8.10 -0.75 2.93
N GLU A 225 6.92 -0.34 2.47
CA GLU A 225 6.77 0.88 1.69
C GLU A 225 7.00 2.13 2.54
N ILE A 226 6.51 2.16 3.79
CA ILE A 226 6.83 3.24 4.75
C ILE A 226 8.34 3.31 4.98
N ALA A 227 9.00 2.18 5.26
CA ALA A 227 10.45 2.15 5.47
C ALA A 227 11.22 2.65 4.24
N ARG A 228 10.78 2.29 3.03
CA ARG A 228 11.36 2.75 1.77
C ARG A 228 11.20 4.26 1.58
N ARG A 229 10.04 4.82 1.92
CA ARG A 229 9.81 6.27 1.87
C ARG A 229 10.72 7.00 2.85
N ASN A 230 10.80 6.54 4.09
CA ASN A 230 11.67 7.14 5.11
C ASN A 230 13.13 7.13 4.68
N TYR A 231 13.63 6.01 4.15
CA TYR A 231 15.00 5.93 3.62
C TYR A 231 15.27 6.95 2.50
N ARG A 232 14.28 7.19 1.62
CA ARG A 232 14.40 8.19 0.55
C ARG A 232 14.42 9.61 1.10
N PHE A 233 13.58 9.91 2.09
CA PHE A 233 13.59 11.20 2.78
C PHE A 233 14.94 11.44 3.47
N ASP A 234 15.48 10.45 4.20
CA ASP A 234 16.79 10.56 4.84
C ASP A 234 17.93 10.80 3.83
N LEU A 235 17.87 10.18 2.65
CA LEU A 235 18.85 10.40 1.59
C LEU A 235 18.75 11.81 1.01
N LEU A 236 17.53 12.31 0.80
CA LEU A 236 17.30 13.69 0.35
C LEU A 236 17.76 14.71 1.39
N ASP A 237 17.46 14.48 2.67
CA ASP A 237 17.87 15.37 3.76
C ASP A 237 19.39 15.43 3.88
N ARG A 238 20.08 14.28 3.79
CA ARG A 238 21.56 14.24 3.73
C ARG A 238 22.13 15.00 2.54
N PHE A 239 21.54 14.83 1.36
CA PHE A 239 21.94 15.59 0.17
C PHE A 239 21.77 17.11 0.37
N LEU A 240 20.59 17.55 0.84
CA LEU A 240 20.29 18.98 1.05
C LEU A 240 21.15 19.59 2.17
N GLN A 241 21.44 18.83 3.22
CA GLN A 241 22.34 19.26 4.28
C GLN A 241 23.78 19.38 3.76
N SER A 242 24.23 18.43 2.94
CA SER A 242 25.55 18.49 2.29
C SER A 242 25.66 19.71 1.38
N GLU A 243 24.65 20.01 0.55
CA GLU A 243 24.61 21.24 -0.26
C GLU A 243 24.75 22.51 0.58
N ARG A 244 24.08 22.58 1.74
CA ARG A 244 24.21 23.74 2.65
C ARG A 244 25.61 23.86 3.24
N ASP A 245 26.24 22.75 3.60
CA ASP A 245 27.57 22.75 4.21
C ASP A 245 28.68 23.01 3.18
N ILE A 246 28.50 22.54 1.95
CA ILE A 246 29.32 22.93 0.80
C ILE A 246 29.24 24.44 0.58
N ALA A 247 28.03 25.01 0.52
CA ALA A 247 27.83 26.44 0.34
C ALA A 247 28.48 27.29 1.46
N LYS A 248 28.54 26.78 2.71
CA LYS A 248 29.27 27.46 3.80
C LYS A 248 30.78 27.39 3.61
N THR A 249 31.28 26.24 3.15
CA THR A 249 32.72 26.01 2.91
C THR A 249 33.21 26.87 1.75
N LEU A 250 32.38 27.01 0.72
CA LEU A 250 32.57 27.92 -0.41
C LEU A 250 32.18 29.35 -0.01
N ASN A 251 33.04 30.06 0.71
CA ASN A 251 32.80 31.44 1.15
C ASN A 251 32.59 32.40 -0.04
N ASN A 252 31.33 32.59 -0.45
CA ASN A 252 30.93 33.31 -1.67
C ASN A 252 31.54 32.73 -2.97
N GLY A 253 31.63 31.40 -3.08
CA GLY A 253 32.17 30.71 -4.27
C GLY A 253 33.70 30.64 -4.32
N ILE A 254 34.39 31.17 -3.31
CA ILE A 254 35.85 31.09 -3.19
C ILE A 254 36.21 29.88 -2.34
N ILE A 255 36.89 28.90 -2.94
CA ILE A 255 37.49 27.79 -2.23
C ILE A 255 38.92 28.14 -1.78
N GLN A 256 39.29 27.71 -0.58
CA GLN A 256 40.63 27.89 -0.02
C GLN A 256 41.31 26.53 0.16
N PRO A 257 42.65 26.49 0.13
CA PRO A 257 43.36 25.25 0.44
C PRO A 257 43.12 24.86 1.89
N VAL A 258 42.94 23.56 2.13
CA VAL A 258 42.68 22.93 3.43
C VAL A 258 43.70 21.82 3.68
N GLU A 259 43.81 21.37 4.93
CA GLU A 259 44.72 20.28 5.26
C GLU A 259 44.17 18.95 4.71
N ILE A 260 44.96 18.26 3.88
CA ILE A 260 44.57 16.95 3.32
C ILE A 260 44.24 15.93 4.41
N THR A 261 44.82 16.08 5.60
CA THR A 261 44.60 15.20 6.76
C THR A 261 43.29 15.44 7.51
N ASP A 262 42.55 16.49 7.18
CA ASP A 262 41.21 16.73 7.74
C ASP A 262 40.16 15.76 7.18
N ASN A 263 40.57 14.90 6.24
CA ASN A 263 39.82 13.77 5.71
C ASN A 263 38.48 14.15 5.08
N TYR A 264 38.54 15.14 4.18
CA TYR A 264 37.39 15.52 3.36
C TYR A 264 36.92 14.36 2.46
N ASP A 265 35.61 14.30 2.17
CA ASP A 265 35.01 13.22 1.37
C ASP A 265 35.55 13.17 -0.07
N ALA A 266 35.82 14.35 -0.66
CA ALA A 266 36.40 14.49 -1.98
C ALA A 266 37.33 15.70 -2.07
N GLY A 267 38.33 15.64 -2.94
CA GLY A 267 39.18 16.79 -3.21
C GLY A 267 40.09 16.69 -4.42
N TRP A 268 40.71 17.83 -4.72
CA TRP A 268 41.75 18.00 -5.73
C TRP A 268 43.05 18.43 -5.07
N LEU A 269 44.13 17.72 -5.38
CA LEU A 269 45.48 18.04 -4.90
C LEU A 269 46.32 18.62 -6.05
N SER A 270 46.72 19.87 -5.89
CA SER A 270 47.46 20.62 -6.90
C SER A 270 48.90 20.11 -7.07
N PRO A 271 49.56 20.39 -8.21
CA PRO A 271 51.00 20.10 -8.38
C PRO A 271 51.92 20.75 -7.34
N SER A 272 51.51 21.88 -6.74
CA SER A 272 52.24 22.54 -5.63
C SER A 272 52.09 21.83 -4.29
N GLY A 273 51.12 20.91 -4.17
CA GLY A 273 50.81 20.19 -2.94
C GLY A 273 49.70 20.84 -2.10
N ASP A 274 48.98 21.82 -2.64
CA ASP A 274 47.82 22.42 -1.99
C ASP A 274 46.58 21.55 -2.23
N PHE A 275 45.84 21.24 -1.17
CA PHE A 275 44.65 20.39 -1.25
C PHE A 275 43.38 21.23 -1.11
N TYR A 276 42.40 20.95 -1.94
CA TYR A 276 41.09 21.60 -1.93
C TYR A 276 40.04 20.52 -1.79
N GLY A 277 39.33 20.51 -0.66
CA GLY A 277 38.39 19.44 -0.30
C GLY A 277 37.00 19.96 0.06
N LEU A 278 35.99 19.15 -0.23
CA LEU A 278 34.60 19.35 0.20
C LEU A 278 34.04 18.06 0.80
N ASN A 279 33.08 18.21 1.71
CA ASN A 279 32.31 17.12 2.29
C ASN A 279 30.92 17.06 1.67
N GLY A 280 30.41 15.85 1.47
CA GLY A 280 29.08 15.60 0.94
C GLY A 280 28.91 14.20 0.36
N GLU A 281 27.72 13.92 -0.15
CA GLU A 281 27.37 12.64 -0.76
C GLU A 281 27.88 12.58 -2.22
N TYR A 282 28.02 11.37 -2.77
CA TYR A 282 28.42 11.17 -4.18
C TYR A 282 27.53 11.97 -5.16
N ALA A 283 26.24 12.09 -4.86
CA ALA A 283 25.26 12.84 -5.65
C ALA A 283 25.53 14.35 -5.69
N ASN A 284 26.31 14.90 -4.75
CA ASN A 284 26.71 16.31 -4.73
C ASN A 284 27.77 16.63 -5.79
N MET A 285 28.32 15.64 -6.54
CA MET A 285 29.28 15.88 -7.63
C MET A 285 30.49 16.75 -7.19
N LEU A 286 31.02 16.45 -6.00
CA LEU A 286 31.97 17.30 -5.27
C LEU A 286 33.18 17.74 -6.10
N HIS A 287 33.78 16.85 -6.92
CA HIS A 287 34.95 17.20 -7.73
C HIS A 287 34.67 18.27 -8.79
N ILE A 288 33.46 18.29 -9.35
CA ILE A 288 33.04 19.31 -10.31
C ILE A 288 32.84 20.64 -9.57
N GLN A 289 32.15 20.62 -8.43
CA GLN A 289 31.94 21.82 -7.62
C GLN A 289 33.27 22.44 -7.17
N ILE A 290 34.25 21.63 -6.77
CA ILE A 290 35.60 22.09 -6.44
C ILE A 290 36.28 22.71 -7.66
N ALA A 291 36.20 22.07 -8.83
CA ALA A 291 36.83 22.58 -10.05
C ALA A 291 36.24 23.93 -10.48
N ASP A 292 34.92 24.08 -10.42
CA ASP A 292 34.23 25.34 -10.70
C ASP A 292 34.60 26.43 -9.69
N ALA A 293 34.70 26.07 -8.41
CA ALA A 293 35.13 27.01 -7.36
C ALA A 293 36.60 27.45 -7.55
N LEU A 294 37.49 26.55 -7.99
CA LEU A 294 38.88 26.88 -8.32
C LEU A 294 38.97 27.85 -9.51
N LEU A 295 38.10 27.67 -10.51
CA LEU A 295 37.98 28.58 -11.66
C LEU A 295 37.51 29.97 -11.21
N GLN A 296 36.44 30.04 -10.40
CA GLN A 296 35.91 31.29 -9.88
C GLN A 296 36.91 32.02 -8.98
N ALA A 297 37.64 31.29 -8.15
CA ALA A 297 38.71 31.82 -7.30
C ALA A 297 39.96 32.24 -8.07
N ARG A 298 40.01 32.01 -9.39
CA ARG A 298 41.17 32.24 -10.28
C ARG A 298 42.44 31.52 -9.83
N VAL A 299 42.27 30.38 -9.16
CA VAL A 299 43.37 29.45 -8.84
C VAL A 299 43.80 28.72 -10.10
N ILE A 300 42.84 28.45 -11.01
CA ILE A 300 43.09 27.99 -12.37
C ILE A 300 42.68 29.05 -13.40
N PRO A 301 43.22 29.03 -14.63
CA PRO A 301 42.93 30.04 -15.66
C PRO A 301 41.46 30.08 -16.06
N ASN A 302 40.91 31.27 -16.35
CA ASN A 302 39.51 31.45 -16.77
C ASN A 302 39.24 31.04 -18.23
N GLU A 303 40.28 31.03 -19.07
CA GLU A 303 40.21 30.63 -20.47
C GLU A 303 40.68 29.17 -20.58
N VAL A 304 39.76 28.25 -20.29
CA VAL A 304 39.97 26.80 -20.48
C VAL A 304 39.13 26.34 -21.67
N ASP A 305 39.74 25.59 -22.58
CA ASP A 305 39.08 25.07 -23.80
C ASP A 305 38.12 23.88 -23.49
N CYS A 306 38.02 23.48 -22.23
CA CYS A 306 37.26 22.34 -21.74
C CYS A 306 36.69 22.62 -20.34
N ASN A 307 35.88 21.69 -19.81
CA ASN A 307 35.36 21.80 -18.44
C ASN A 307 36.52 21.84 -17.43
N ALA A 308 36.33 22.58 -16.33
CA ALA A 308 37.37 22.81 -15.33
C ALA A 308 37.92 21.51 -14.72
N ASP A 309 37.08 20.48 -14.54
CA ASP A 309 37.47 19.17 -14.03
C ASP A 309 38.40 18.42 -15.00
N VAL A 310 38.07 18.40 -16.29
CA VAL A 310 38.91 17.82 -17.35
C VAL A 310 40.24 18.56 -17.42
N TRP A 311 40.22 19.90 -17.31
CA TRP A 311 41.44 20.69 -17.30
C TRP A 311 42.36 20.31 -16.13
N LEU A 312 41.81 20.10 -14.92
CA LEU A 312 42.59 19.68 -13.75
C LEU A 312 43.26 18.30 -14.00
N GLU A 313 42.54 17.35 -14.59
CA GLU A 313 43.05 16.03 -14.96
C GLU A 313 44.21 16.12 -15.97
N GLU A 314 44.05 16.95 -17.01
CA GLU A 314 45.07 17.17 -18.05
C GLU A 314 46.32 17.89 -17.53
N LYS A 315 46.17 18.76 -16.52
CA LYS A 315 47.28 19.54 -15.93
C LYS A 315 47.93 18.86 -14.73
N GLY A 316 47.63 17.60 -14.48
CA GLY A 316 48.32 16.80 -13.47
C GLY A 316 47.92 17.17 -12.05
N TRP A 317 46.67 17.56 -11.83
CA TRP A 317 46.08 17.55 -10.49
C TRP A 317 45.66 16.12 -10.12
N VAL A 318 45.76 15.77 -8.85
CA VAL A 318 45.37 14.45 -8.35
C VAL A 318 43.95 14.54 -7.79
N LYS A 319 43.08 13.64 -8.25
CA LYS A 319 41.69 13.53 -7.80
C LYS A 319 41.60 12.52 -6.66
N ILE A 320 41.03 12.94 -5.53
CA ILE A 320 40.96 12.14 -4.30
C ILE A 320 39.50 11.97 -3.91
N HIS A 321 39.09 10.74 -3.60
CA HIS A 321 37.76 10.44 -3.07
C HIS A 321 37.88 9.33 -2.02
N GLY A 322 37.73 9.67 -0.74
CA GLY A 322 38.05 8.76 0.36
C GLY A 322 39.47 8.18 0.24
N ASP A 323 39.60 6.85 0.24
CA ASP A 323 40.90 6.16 0.12
C ASP A 323 41.35 5.95 -1.34
N ILE A 324 40.64 6.51 -2.31
CA ILE A 324 40.84 6.29 -3.75
C ILE A 324 41.52 7.50 -4.39
N ILE A 325 42.59 7.22 -5.14
CA ILE A 325 43.43 8.20 -5.83
C ILE A 325 43.37 7.96 -7.34
N HIS A 326 42.89 8.95 -8.09
CA HIS A 326 42.89 8.97 -9.54
C HIS A 326 43.85 10.05 -10.07
N TYR A 327 44.56 9.71 -11.13
CA TYR A 327 45.53 10.61 -11.74
C TYR A 327 45.74 10.28 -13.22
N ASP A 328 45.33 11.22 -14.08
CA ASP A 328 45.31 11.02 -15.53
C ASP A 328 46.54 11.61 -16.23
N GLY A 329 47.42 12.29 -15.50
CA GLY A 329 48.63 12.93 -16.04
C GLY A 329 49.55 11.97 -16.79
N TYR A 330 49.62 10.70 -16.40
CA TYR A 330 50.43 9.68 -17.09
C TYR A 330 49.88 9.28 -18.47
N SER A 331 48.60 9.55 -18.73
CA SER A 331 47.93 9.30 -20.01
C SER A 331 48.04 10.49 -20.98
N GLN A 332 48.53 11.65 -20.51
CA GLN A 332 48.63 12.88 -21.28
C GLN A 332 49.83 12.88 -22.25
N LYS A 333 49.75 13.70 -23.31
CA LYS A 333 50.83 13.94 -24.26
C LYS A 333 51.11 15.44 -24.38
N PRO A 334 52.24 15.96 -23.85
CA PRO A 334 53.30 15.24 -23.13
C PRO A 334 52.85 14.70 -21.77
N MET A 335 53.51 13.62 -21.32
CA MET A 335 53.20 12.95 -20.05
C MET A 335 53.48 13.87 -18.86
N VAL A 336 52.50 14.04 -17.98
CA VAL A 336 52.59 14.82 -16.74
C VAL A 336 52.78 13.86 -15.57
N ARG A 337 53.85 14.04 -14.80
CA ARG A 337 54.18 13.15 -13.67
C ARG A 337 53.68 13.75 -12.36
N ILE A 338 53.28 12.89 -11.42
CA ILE A 338 53.02 13.30 -10.04
C ILE A 338 54.27 13.99 -9.48
N THR A 339 54.08 15.15 -8.86
CA THR A 339 55.18 15.91 -8.25
C THR A 339 55.58 15.33 -6.91
N GLU A 340 56.81 15.60 -6.45
CA GLU A 340 57.24 15.15 -5.11
C GLU A 340 56.37 15.76 -4.00
N LYS A 341 55.89 17.00 -4.18
CA LYS A 341 54.98 17.65 -3.24
C LYS A 341 53.63 16.92 -3.14
N GLN A 342 53.05 16.53 -4.27
CA GLN A 342 51.84 15.72 -4.27
C GLN A 342 52.08 14.37 -3.59
N ARG A 343 53.22 13.74 -3.85
CA ARG A 343 53.60 12.47 -3.24
C ARG A 343 53.72 12.57 -1.72
N GLU A 344 54.41 13.60 -1.21
CA GLU A 344 54.53 13.88 0.23
C GLU A 344 53.14 14.00 0.89
N GLN A 345 52.22 14.73 0.26
CA GLN A 345 50.86 14.92 0.78
C GLN A 345 50.05 13.63 0.75
N LEU A 346 50.12 12.84 -0.31
CA LEU A 346 49.42 11.56 -0.40
C LEU A 346 49.92 10.55 0.64
N VAL A 347 51.24 10.48 0.87
CA VAL A 347 51.84 9.65 1.92
C VAL A 347 51.34 10.08 3.29
N ARG A 348 51.33 11.40 3.56
CA ARG A 348 50.81 11.95 4.82
C ARG A 348 49.32 11.60 5.00
N TYR A 349 48.52 11.81 3.97
CA TYR A 349 47.09 11.51 3.96
C TYR A 349 46.81 10.04 4.25
N GLY A 350 47.41 9.13 3.48
CA GLY A 350 47.21 7.69 3.66
C GLY A 350 47.61 7.21 5.06
N ASN A 351 48.73 7.72 5.61
CA ASN A 351 49.18 7.37 6.96
C ASN A 351 48.24 7.85 8.06
N VAL A 352 47.75 9.09 7.96
CA VAL A 352 46.92 9.71 9.02
C VAL A 352 45.46 9.24 8.92
N CYS A 353 44.87 9.23 7.72
CA CYS A 353 43.43 9.04 7.54
C CYS A 353 43.06 7.58 7.23
N HIS A 354 43.93 6.84 6.54
CA HIS A 354 43.60 5.52 5.96
C HIS A 354 44.55 4.40 6.42
N ARG A 355 45.08 4.51 7.63
CA ARG A 355 45.91 3.47 8.30
C ARG A 355 47.13 3.04 7.48
N GLY A 356 47.68 3.94 6.67
CA GLY A 356 48.87 3.71 5.85
C GLY A 356 48.60 3.05 4.50
N PHE A 357 47.35 2.98 4.03
CA PHE A 357 47.01 2.39 2.72
C PHE A 357 46.13 3.33 1.89
N LEU A 358 46.33 3.34 0.57
CA LEU A 358 45.45 3.99 -0.41
C LEU A 358 45.29 3.09 -1.63
N LYS A 359 44.23 3.32 -2.40
CA LYS A 359 43.92 2.61 -3.65
C LYS A 359 44.18 3.54 -4.83
N PHE A 360 44.91 3.06 -5.82
CA PHE A 360 45.32 3.87 -6.97
C PHE A 360 44.71 3.37 -8.29
N GLY A 361 44.30 4.33 -9.11
CA GLY A 361 43.80 4.10 -10.47
C GLY A 361 42.43 3.43 -10.51
N TYR A 362 41.96 3.14 -11.74
CA TYR A 362 40.64 2.53 -11.98
C TYR A 362 40.53 1.08 -11.50
N ARG A 363 41.67 0.39 -11.32
CA ARG A 363 41.73 -0.97 -10.76
C ARG A 363 41.75 -1.01 -9.23
N PHE A 364 41.75 0.16 -8.58
CA PHE A 364 41.80 0.29 -7.12
C PHE A 364 42.97 -0.49 -6.49
N ASN A 365 44.17 -0.36 -7.08
CA ASN A 365 45.36 -1.06 -6.62
C ASN A 365 45.74 -0.59 -5.21
N GLN A 366 45.52 -1.42 -4.20
CA GLN A 366 45.81 -1.06 -2.82
C GLN A 366 47.31 -1.17 -2.53
N ILE A 367 47.90 -0.06 -2.08
CA ILE A 367 49.34 0.07 -1.82
C ILE A 367 49.57 0.72 -0.46
N SER A 368 50.57 0.24 0.28
CA SER A 368 51.00 0.88 1.52
C SER A 368 51.79 2.16 1.24
N MET A 369 51.65 3.18 2.08
CA MET A 369 52.34 4.46 1.90
C MET A 369 53.87 4.33 1.97
N ILE A 370 54.37 3.34 2.72
CA ILE A 370 55.80 2.98 2.74
C ILE A 370 56.25 2.53 1.35
N MET A 371 55.51 1.61 0.71
CA MET A 371 55.83 1.16 -0.64
C MET A 371 55.68 2.31 -1.63
N PHE A 372 54.58 3.06 -1.58
CA PHE A 372 54.33 4.21 -2.45
C PHE A 372 55.45 5.26 -2.39
N SER A 373 56.01 5.52 -1.20
CA SER A 373 57.15 6.44 -1.01
C SER A 373 58.48 5.93 -1.57
N SER A 374 58.59 4.63 -1.83
CA SER A 374 59.83 3.97 -2.29
C SER A 374 59.83 3.62 -3.78
N ILE A 375 58.68 3.66 -4.46
CA ILE A 375 58.56 3.41 -5.91
C ILE A 375 59.32 4.49 -6.70
N GLU A 376 60.08 4.11 -7.72
CA GLU A 376 60.72 5.11 -8.59
C GLU A 376 59.68 5.96 -9.34
N PRO A 377 59.87 7.29 -9.49
CA PRO A 377 58.88 8.18 -10.11
C PRO A 377 58.41 7.77 -11.51
N LEU A 378 59.26 7.07 -12.27
CA LEU A 378 58.95 6.53 -13.59
C LEU A 378 57.97 5.34 -13.55
N MET A 379 57.98 4.58 -12.45
CA MET A 379 57.22 3.36 -12.26
C MET A 379 55.84 3.60 -11.64
N LEU A 380 55.60 4.80 -11.09
CA LEU A 380 54.30 5.20 -10.55
C LEU A 380 53.18 5.18 -11.59
N GLY A 381 53.48 5.40 -12.87
CA GLY A 381 52.49 5.35 -13.95
C GLY A 381 51.73 4.02 -14.01
N LYS A 382 52.39 2.90 -13.70
CA LYS A 382 51.78 1.56 -13.68
C LYS A 382 50.63 1.41 -12.68
N LEU A 383 50.56 2.29 -11.68
CA LEU A 383 49.49 2.27 -10.68
C LEU A 383 48.18 2.83 -11.22
N PHE A 384 48.26 3.65 -12.28
CA PHE A 384 47.13 4.37 -12.88
C PHE A 384 46.77 3.87 -14.29
N GLU A 385 47.50 2.88 -14.81
CA GLU A 385 47.18 2.21 -16.07
C GLU A 385 45.83 1.46 -15.98
N LEU A 386 45.04 1.55 -17.06
CA LEU A 386 43.73 0.90 -17.20
C LEU A 386 43.82 -0.63 -17.30
#